data_AF-A0A1B9F4P6-F1
#
_entry.id   AF-A0A1B9F4P6-F1
#
_cell.length_a   1.000
_cell.length_b   1.000
_cell.length_c   1.000
_cell.angle_alpha   90.00
_cell.angle_beta   90.00
_cell.angle_gamma   90.00
#
_symmetry.space_group_name_H-M   'P 1'
#
loop_
_entity.id
_entity.type
_entity.pdbx_description
1 polymer ?
#
loop_
_entity_poly.entity_id
_entity_poly.type
_entity_poly.pdbx_seq_one_letter_code
_entity_poly.pdbx_strand_id
1 'polypeptide(L)'
;MTIKKDFSKKIIFSKVSILGLLLSIPFLFISCAPKGVICSKGTPEERAGYQGYIYLGTQKHSKVRDSLCAGDIDKILMVATNLTPFQKIELRDLTCGDNASVEGFNKFFNSLDDATKADLIRAFATYGYYIHGYG
;
A
#
# COMPACT_ATOMS: atom_id res chain seq x y z
N MET A 1 -69.52 5.71 42.59
CA MET A 1 -69.21 6.30 41.26
C MET A 1 -68.03 7.24 41.44
N THR A 2 -66.98 7.09 40.62
CA THR A 2 -65.84 8.02 40.43
C THR A 2 -64.78 8.03 41.56
N ILE A 3 -63.73 7.19 41.48
CA ILE A 3 -62.38 7.44 40.88
C ILE A 3 -61.59 8.49 41.71
N LYS A 4 -60.77 8.10 42.70
CA LYS A 4 -59.33 7.70 42.67
C LYS A 4 -58.35 8.73 42.08
N LYS A 5 -57.40 9.15 42.95
CA LYS A 5 -55.93 9.21 42.76
C LYS A 5 -55.37 10.27 41.80
N ASP A 6 -54.16 10.81 41.96
CA ASP A 6 -53.07 10.70 42.93
C ASP A 6 -52.18 11.93 42.69
N PHE A 7 -51.62 12.50 43.76
CA PHE A 7 -50.53 13.47 43.67
C PHE A 7 -49.24 12.71 43.32
N SER A 8 -48.78 12.79 42.07
CA SER A 8 -47.49 12.21 41.70
C SER A 8 -46.51 13.26 41.20
N LYS A 9 -45.53 13.52 42.07
CA LYS A 9 -44.32 14.31 41.90
C LYS A 9 -43.67 14.02 40.53
N LYS A 10 -43.59 15.01 39.65
CA LYS A 10 -42.68 14.98 38.51
C LYS A 10 -41.28 15.37 38.97
N ILE A 11 -40.53 14.37 39.44
CA ILE A 11 -39.07 14.41 39.52
C ILE A 11 -38.58 14.35 38.07
N ILE A 12 -38.13 15.48 37.53
CA ILE A 12 -37.48 15.55 36.23
C ILE A 12 -36.07 14.98 36.42
N PHE A 13 -35.97 13.67 36.22
CA PHE A 13 -34.71 12.96 36.19
C PHE A 13 -33.85 13.44 35.02
N SER A 14 -32.68 13.96 35.38
CA SER A 14 -31.39 13.85 34.70
C SER A 14 -31.39 13.03 33.40
N LYS A 15 -31.14 13.72 32.27
CA LYS A 15 -30.45 13.16 31.10
C LYS A 15 -29.53 14.20 30.50
N VAL A 16 -28.55 14.64 31.29
CA VAL A 16 -27.30 15.18 30.75
C VAL A 16 -26.59 14.02 30.03
N SER A 17 -26.05 14.30 28.84
CA SER A 17 -25.09 13.47 28.12
C SER A 17 -25.56 12.14 27.51
N ILE A 18 -26.30 12.20 26.40
CA ILE A 18 -26.25 11.12 25.36
C ILE A 18 -26.03 11.68 23.95
N LEU A 19 -26.07 13.01 23.73
CA LEU A 19 -25.77 13.60 22.42
C LEU A 19 -24.27 13.81 22.14
N GLY A 20 -23.40 13.63 23.15
CA GLY A 20 -21.95 13.81 23.02
C GLY A 20 -21.16 12.53 22.72
N LEU A 21 -21.82 11.43 22.35
CA LEU A 21 -21.19 10.11 22.15
C LEU A 21 -21.41 9.55 20.73
N LEU A 22 -21.48 10.43 19.73
CA LEU A 22 -21.48 10.08 18.30
C LEU A 22 -20.36 10.80 17.51
N LEU A 23 -19.43 11.45 18.21
CA LEU A 23 -18.24 12.11 17.64
C LEU A 23 -16.93 11.42 18.02
N SER A 24 -17.00 10.24 18.64
CA SER A 24 -15.83 9.48 19.10
C SER A 24 -15.99 7.99 18.82
N ILE A 25 -16.19 7.61 17.56
CA ILE A 25 -15.51 6.42 17.05
C ILE A 25 -14.18 6.97 16.53
N PRO A 26 -13.14 7.03 17.37
CA PRO A 26 -11.83 7.47 16.92
C PRO A 26 -11.39 6.46 15.86
N PHE A 27 -10.86 6.95 14.73
CA PHE A 27 -9.49 6.66 14.25
C PHE A 27 -8.85 5.30 14.62
N LEU A 28 -9.64 4.22 14.71
CA LEU A 28 -9.22 2.83 14.93
C LEU A 28 -9.18 2.04 13.63
N PHE A 29 -9.25 2.73 12.49
CA PHE A 29 -8.38 2.37 11.40
C PHE A 29 -7.09 3.14 11.64
N ILE A 30 -6.23 2.61 12.52
CA ILE A 30 -4.82 2.49 12.15
C ILE A 30 -4.89 1.63 10.89
N SER A 31 -5.21 2.27 9.77
CA SER A 31 -4.92 1.75 8.46
C SER A 31 -3.42 1.64 8.55
N CYS A 32 -2.93 0.43 8.85
CA CYS A 32 -1.61 0.05 8.44
C CYS A 32 -1.57 0.44 6.98
N ALA A 33 -1.00 1.61 6.67
CA ALA A 33 -0.76 2.03 5.30
C ALA A 33 -0.16 0.78 4.66
N PRO A 34 -0.79 0.22 3.61
CA PRO A 34 -0.46 -1.11 3.17
C PRO A 34 1.05 -1.16 3.01
N LYS A 35 1.72 -2.01 3.81
CA LYS A 35 3.16 -2.19 3.69
C LYS A 35 3.38 -2.49 2.23
N GLY A 36 4.06 -1.61 1.53
CA GLY A 36 3.89 -1.48 0.10
C GLY A 36 5.24 -1.25 -0.53
N VAL A 37 5.47 -1.90 -1.66
CA VAL A 37 6.62 -1.56 -2.47
C VAL A 37 6.23 -0.45 -3.42
N ILE A 38 6.78 0.71 -3.14
CA ILE A 38 6.60 1.90 -3.94
C ILE A 38 7.66 1.89 -5.03
N CYS A 39 7.22 1.96 -6.29
CA CYS A 39 8.12 2.14 -7.42
C CYS A 39 7.77 3.38 -8.22
N SER A 40 8.74 4.27 -8.37
CA SER A 40 8.62 5.50 -9.14
C SER A 40 9.70 5.57 -10.20
N LYS A 41 9.42 6.26 -11.30
CA LYS A 41 10.40 6.61 -12.33
C LYS A 41 10.76 8.09 -12.15
N GLY A 42 12.05 8.40 -12.10
CA GLY A 42 12.55 9.77 -11.96
C GLY A 42 13.23 10.09 -10.62
N THR A 43 13.72 11.32 -10.54
CA THR A 43 14.47 11.89 -9.42
C THR A 43 13.60 12.07 -8.17
N PRO A 44 14.18 12.10 -6.95
CA PRO A 44 13.45 12.39 -5.72
C PRO A 44 12.59 13.66 -5.78
N GLU A 45 13.06 14.69 -6.49
CA GLU A 45 12.38 15.97 -6.66
C GLU A 45 11.15 15.86 -7.56
N GLU A 46 11.22 15.05 -8.62
CA GLU A 46 10.07 14.73 -9.48
C GLU A 46 8.97 13.97 -8.72
N ARG A 47 9.29 13.29 -7.60
CA ARG A 47 8.32 12.49 -6.82
C ARG A 47 7.36 13.31 -5.97
N ALA A 48 7.73 14.53 -5.56
CA ALA A 48 6.89 15.36 -4.70
C ALA A 48 5.51 15.70 -5.31
N GLY A 49 5.39 15.63 -6.64
CA GLY A 49 4.13 15.82 -7.37
C GLY A 49 3.42 14.53 -7.82
N TYR A 50 4.05 13.36 -7.68
CA TYR A 50 3.53 12.08 -8.19
C TYR A 50 2.78 11.32 -7.09
N GLN A 51 1.59 11.77 -6.70
CA GLN A 51 0.66 10.91 -5.96
C GLN A 51 -0.11 9.93 -6.88
N GLY A 52 0.03 10.10 -8.20
CA GLY A 52 -0.58 9.23 -9.20
C GLY A 52 0.20 7.92 -9.40
N TYR A 53 -0.15 6.91 -8.61
CA TYR A 53 0.17 5.49 -8.79
C TYR A 53 1.67 5.12 -8.80
N ILE A 54 2.18 4.90 -7.59
CA ILE A 54 3.58 4.57 -7.32
C ILE A 54 3.70 3.12 -6.82
N TYR A 55 3.29 2.13 -7.61
CA TYR A 55 3.32 0.73 -7.16
C TYR A 55 3.91 -0.20 -8.23
N LEU A 56 4.87 -1.03 -7.83
CA LEU A 56 5.28 -2.19 -8.62
C LEU A 56 4.16 -3.23 -8.54
N GLY A 57 3.57 -3.58 -9.68
CA GLY A 57 2.68 -4.72 -9.80
C GLY A 57 1.20 -4.46 -10.14
N THR A 58 0.61 -3.25 -10.08
CA THR A 58 -0.77 -3.06 -10.62
C THR A 58 -1.12 -1.64 -11.07
N GLN A 59 -2.25 -1.60 -11.77
CA GLN A 59 -2.81 -0.62 -12.70
C GLN A 59 -2.23 -0.76 -14.10
N LYS A 60 -3.06 -1.37 -14.98
CA LYS A 60 -2.78 -1.58 -16.42
C LYS A 60 -2.37 -0.32 -17.18
N HIS A 61 -2.59 0.85 -16.59
CA HIS A 61 -2.31 2.16 -17.18
C HIS A 61 -1.27 2.95 -16.38
N SER A 62 -0.54 2.31 -15.46
CA SER A 62 0.53 3.00 -14.74
C SER A 62 1.74 3.19 -15.66
N LYS A 63 2.21 4.44 -15.76
CA LYS A 63 3.40 4.79 -16.56
C LYS A 63 4.65 4.00 -16.15
N VAL A 64 4.72 3.61 -14.87
CA VAL A 64 5.82 2.80 -14.32
C VAL A 64 5.78 1.38 -14.89
N ARG A 65 4.61 0.71 -14.87
CA ARG A 65 4.46 -0.62 -15.45
C ARG A 65 4.76 -0.57 -16.96
N ASP A 66 4.18 0.37 -17.69
CA ASP A 66 4.35 0.44 -19.13
C ASP A 66 5.83 0.63 -19.51
N SER A 67 6.56 1.47 -18.77
CA SER A 67 8.00 1.64 -18.98
C SER A 67 8.80 0.38 -18.64
N LEU A 68 8.50 -0.27 -17.50
CA LEU A 68 9.17 -1.51 -17.09
C LEU A 68 8.95 -2.63 -18.11
N CYS A 69 7.70 -2.84 -18.52
CA CYS A 69 7.30 -3.93 -19.39
C CYS A 69 7.58 -3.67 -20.87
N ALA A 70 7.96 -2.43 -21.25
CA ALA A 70 8.53 -2.13 -22.56
C ALA A 70 9.99 -2.61 -22.74
N GLY A 71 10.57 -3.27 -21.73
CA GLY A 71 11.86 -3.96 -21.82
C GLY A 71 12.89 -3.58 -20.77
N ASP A 72 12.60 -2.61 -19.90
CA ASP A 72 13.51 -2.26 -18.80
C ASP A 72 13.56 -3.36 -17.73
N ILE A 73 12.46 -4.10 -17.52
CA ILE A 73 12.41 -5.19 -16.53
C ILE A 73 13.45 -6.27 -16.84
N ASP A 74 13.59 -6.69 -18.10
CA ASP A 74 14.53 -7.74 -18.48
C ASP A 74 15.99 -7.27 -18.25
N LYS A 75 16.29 -6.00 -18.53
CA LYS A 75 17.60 -5.40 -18.26
C LYS A 75 17.89 -5.29 -16.76
N ILE A 76 16.90 -4.93 -15.96
CA ILE A 76 17.01 -4.91 -14.48
C ILE A 76 17.33 -6.31 -13.96
N LEU A 77 16.61 -7.33 -14.45
CA LEU A 77 16.81 -8.72 -14.05
C LEU A 77 18.18 -9.27 -14.48
N MET A 78 18.77 -8.76 -15.56
CA MET A 78 20.15 -9.10 -15.94
C MET A 78 21.18 -8.56 -14.94
N VAL A 79 20.95 -7.37 -14.39
CA VAL A 79 21.89 -6.71 -13.45
C VAL A 79 21.68 -7.17 -12.00
N ALA A 80 20.48 -7.60 -11.63
CA ALA A 80 20.22 -8.20 -10.31
C ALA A 80 20.93 -9.57 -10.21
N THR A 81 22.10 -9.60 -9.57
CA THR A 81 22.96 -10.79 -9.48
C THR A 81 22.52 -11.75 -8.38
N ASN A 82 21.86 -11.25 -7.34
CA ASN A 82 21.51 -12.06 -6.17
C ASN A 82 20.20 -12.84 -6.33
N LEU A 83 19.39 -12.52 -7.35
CA LEU A 83 18.19 -13.28 -7.66
C LEU A 83 18.53 -14.59 -8.39
N THR A 84 17.94 -15.68 -7.93
CA THR A 84 17.98 -16.96 -8.66
C THR A 84 17.20 -16.87 -9.99
N PRO A 85 17.47 -17.75 -10.96
CA PRO A 85 16.72 -17.78 -12.22
C PRO A 85 15.19 -17.89 -12.02
N PHE A 86 14.74 -18.69 -11.06
CA PHE A 86 13.32 -18.83 -10.73
C PHE A 86 12.72 -17.54 -10.17
N GLN A 87 13.41 -16.87 -9.26
CA GLN A 87 12.97 -15.59 -8.71
C GLN A 87 12.92 -14.50 -9.78
N LYS A 88 13.80 -14.52 -10.78
CA LYS A 88 13.74 -13.59 -11.92
C LYS A 88 12.46 -13.80 -12.76
N ILE A 89 12.09 -15.06 -13.00
CA ILE A 89 10.86 -15.41 -13.72
C ILE A 89 9.63 -14.96 -12.92
N GLU A 90 9.58 -15.29 -11.63
CA GLU A 90 8.49 -14.91 -10.73
C GLU A 90 8.33 -13.38 -10.65
N LEU A 91 9.43 -12.65 -10.43
CA LEU A 91 9.43 -11.19 -10.39
C LEU A 91 8.91 -10.56 -11.69
N ARG A 92 9.31 -11.14 -12.83
CA ARG A 92 8.83 -10.72 -14.15
C ARG A 92 7.33 -10.93 -14.31
N ASP A 93 6.82 -12.08 -13.89
CA ASP A 93 5.39 -12.41 -13.96
C ASP A 93 4.55 -11.50 -13.04
N LEU A 94 5.01 -11.29 -11.80
CA LEU A 94 4.38 -10.40 -10.82
C LEU A 94 4.40 -8.91 -11.21
N THR A 95 5.23 -8.53 -12.18
CA THR A 95 5.34 -7.14 -12.66
C THR A 95 4.65 -6.94 -14.02
N CYS A 96 4.92 -7.83 -14.97
CA CYS A 96 4.59 -7.68 -16.39
C CYS A 96 3.75 -8.81 -16.96
N GLY A 97 3.57 -9.91 -16.23
CA GLY A 97 2.82 -11.08 -16.68
C GLY A 97 1.32 -11.01 -16.36
N ASP A 98 0.66 -12.16 -16.52
CA ASP A 98 -0.77 -12.30 -16.28
C ASP A 98 -1.11 -12.23 -14.79
N ASN A 99 -0.16 -12.60 -13.92
CA ASN A 99 -0.29 -12.54 -12.47
C ASN A 99 0.23 -11.22 -11.87
N ALA A 100 0.36 -10.16 -12.66
CA ALA A 100 0.83 -8.87 -12.17
C ALA A 100 -0.02 -8.38 -10.98
N SER A 101 0.62 -8.27 -9.81
CA SER A 101 -0.04 -7.95 -8.56
C SER A 101 0.87 -7.16 -7.62
N VAL A 102 0.36 -6.07 -7.03
CA VAL A 102 1.07 -5.26 -6.01
C VAL A 102 1.27 -6.09 -4.76
N GLU A 103 0.25 -6.83 -4.37
CA GLU A 103 0.34 -7.73 -3.22
C GLU A 103 1.33 -8.86 -3.49
N GLY A 104 1.29 -9.46 -4.68
CA GLY A 104 2.22 -10.53 -5.08
C GLY A 104 3.66 -10.05 -5.09
N PHE A 105 3.93 -8.91 -5.76
CA PHE A 105 5.26 -8.28 -5.76
C PHE A 105 5.73 -7.97 -4.34
N ASN A 106 4.86 -7.39 -3.51
CA ASN A 106 5.21 -7.02 -2.15
C ASN A 106 5.55 -8.24 -1.28
N LYS A 107 4.79 -9.34 -1.41
CA LYS A 107 5.11 -10.61 -0.75
C LYS A 107 6.44 -11.17 -1.22
N PHE A 108 6.68 -11.18 -2.53
CA PHE A 108 7.95 -11.59 -3.12
C PHE A 108 9.11 -10.74 -2.59
N PHE A 109 9.00 -9.42 -2.65
CA PHE A 109 10.07 -8.52 -2.23
C PHE A 109 10.40 -8.68 -0.75
N ASN A 110 9.39 -8.84 0.11
CA ASN A 110 9.61 -9.00 1.55
C ASN A 110 10.15 -10.39 1.93
N SER A 111 9.95 -11.43 1.11
CA SER A 111 10.50 -12.76 1.35
C SER A 111 12.00 -12.88 1.02
N LEU A 112 12.55 -11.92 0.27
CA LEU A 112 13.99 -11.84 -0.01
C LEU A 112 14.80 -11.48 1.23
N ASP A 113 16.02 -11.99 1.32
CA ASP A 113 17.00 -11.54 2.30
C ASP A 113 17.47 -10.10 2.00
N ASP A 114 18.09 -9.46 3.01
CA ASP A 114 18.46 -8.04 2.92
C ASP A 114 19.50 -7.75 1.84
N ALA A 115 20.43 -8.69 1.57
CA ALA A 115 21.43 -8.51 0.52
C ALA A 115 20.80 -8.58 -0.87
N THR A 116 19.85 -9.50 -1.06
CA THR A 116 19.08 -9.60 -2.31
C THR A 116 18.14 -8.41 -2.52
N LYS A 117 17.51 -7.89 -1.45
CA LYS A 117 16.73 -6.64 -1.52
C LYS A 117 17.59 -5.45 -1.94
N ALA A 118 18.75 -5.27 -1.29
CA ALA A 118 19.66 -4.17 -1.59
C ALA A 118 20.17 -4.25 -3.05
N ASP A 119 20.50 -5.46 -3.51
CA ASP A 119 20.89 -5.68 -4.90
C ASP A 119 19.79 -5.30 -5.88
N LEU A 120 18.56 -5.75 -5.63
CA LEU A 120 17.41 -5.44 -6.46
C LEU A 120 17.12 -3.93 -6.50
N ILE A 121 17.15 -3.25 -5.36
CA ILE A 121 16.97 -1.79 -5.28
C ILE A 121 18.02 -1.07 -6.15
N ARG A 122 19.29 -1.47 -6.08
CA ARG A 122 20.36 -0.90 -6.93
C ARG A 122 20.16 -1.20 -8.42
N ALA A 123 19.70 -2.40 -8.75
CA ALA A 123 19.41 -2.77 -10.14
C ALA A 123 18.30 -1.88 -10.73
N PHE A 124 17.20 -1.66 -10.00
CA PHE A 124 16.15 -0.73 -10.41
C PHE A 124 16.68 0.72 -10.52
N ALA A 125 17.49 1.17 -9.56
CA ALA A 125 18.06 2.52 -9.55
C ALA A 125 18.94 2.81 -10.77
N THR A 126 19.69 1.81 -11.26
CA THR A 126 20.50 1.91 -12.48
C THR A 126 19.69 2.35 -13.70
N TYR A 127 18.41 1.98 -13.75
CA TYR A 127 17.51 2.31 -14.86
C TYR A 127 16.53 3.44 -14.53
N GLY A 128 16.81 4.23 -13.49
CA GLY A 128 16.01 5.39 -13.10
C GLY A 128 14.72 5.05 -12.35
N TYR A 129 14.61 3.82 -11.84
CA TYR A 129 13.49 3.37 -11.01
C TYR A 129 13.90 3.35 -9.54
N TYR A 130 12.99 3.79 -8.69
CA TYR A 130 13.24 3.82 -7.27
C TYR A 130 12.26 2.95 -6.53
N ILE A 131 12.80 1.96 -5.80
CA ILE A 131 12.06 1.03 -4.97
C ILE A 131 12.19 1.45 -3.51
N HIS A 132 11.05 1.64 -2.85
CA HIS A 132 11.00 1.78 -1.40
C HIS A 132 9.98 0.81 -0.82
N GLY A 133 10.43 -0.06 0.08
CA GLY A 133 9.53 -0.79 0.97
C GLY A 133 9.07 0.15 2.08
N TYR A 134 7.76 0.35 2.21
CA TYR A 134 7.16 0.99 3.38
C TYR A 134 6.62 -0.08 4.32
N GLY A 135 6.81 0.11 5.64
CA GLY A 135 6.13 -0.70 6.65
C GLY A 135 6.88 -0.98 7.94
#